data_AF-A0A6L7KHT6-F1
#
_entry.id   AF-A0A6L7KHT6-F1
#
_cell.length_a   1.000
_cell.length_b   1.000
_cell.length_c   1.000
_cell.angle_alpha   90.00
_cell.angle_beta   90.00
_cell.angle_gamma   90.00
#
_symmetry.space_group_name_H-M   'P 1'
#
loop_
_entity.id
_entity.type
_entity.pdbx_description
1 polymer ?
#
loop_
_entity_poly.entity_id
_entity_poly.type
_entity_poly.pdbx_seq_one_letter_code
_entity_poly.pdbx_strand_id
1 'polypeptide(L)'
;MFADIHDLLAKLRPEEFSDVVSRGPDVTLSPFRANYLCGMVEYAAGLKGVRPPSWTADVAPLRNPWFGTDLKSLRLHLLTNSPAPFRRRNIFIDSSVGTRV
;
A
#
# COMPACT_ATOMS: atom_id res chain seq x y z
N MET A 1 13.04 -2.96 -3.84
CA MET A 1 12.05 -2.23 -4.66
C MET A 1 10.90 -1.67 -3.83
N PHE A 2 10.00 -2.49 -3.25
CA PHE A 2 8.92 -1.94 -2.41
C PHE A 2 9.42 -1.36 -1.08
N ALA A 3 10.48 -1.92 -0.50
CA ALA A 3 11.12 -1.36 0.69
C ALA A 3 11.64 0.07 0.45
N ASP A 4 12.29 0.31 -0.69
CA ASP A 4 12.84 1.63 -1.03
C ASP A 4 11.72 2.69 -1.16
N ILE A 5 10.59 2.31 -1.76
CA ILE A 5 9.40 3.17 -1.84
C ILE A 5 8.84 3.42 -0.45
N HIS A 6 8.77 2.39 0.40
CA HIS A 6 8.27 2.53 1.76
C HIS A 6 9.12 3.53 2.56
N ASP A 7 10.44 3.35 2.51
CA ASP A 7 11.41 4.21 3.19
C ASP A 7 11.33 5.65 2.69
N LEU A 8 11.18 5.84 1.37
CA LEU A 8 10.96 7.16 0.79
C LEU A 8 9.68 7.80 1.35
N LEU A 9 8.54 7.14 1.23
CA LEU A 9 7.25 7.67 1.67
C LEU A 9 7.24 7.93 3.19
N ALA A 10 7.89 7.09 3.98
CA ALA A 10 8.01 7.27 5.42
C ALA A 10 8.76 8.56 5.78
N LYS A 11 9.87 8.86 5.09
CA LYS A 11 10.75 10.01 5.36
C LYS A 11 10.19 11.37 4.96
N LEU A 12 9.25 11.43 4.00
CA LEU A 12 8.69 12.70 3.52
C LEU A 12 7.86 13.41 4.59
N ARG A 13 7.93 14.74 4.65
CA ARG A 13 6.98 15.55 5.43
C ARG A 13 5.60 15.56 4.74
N PRO A 14 4.51 15.92 5.44
CA PRO A 14 3.17 15.94 4.85
C PRO A 14 3.06 16.74 3.54
N GLU A 15 3.65 17.94 3.48
CA GLU A 15 3.61 18.77 2.26
C GLU A 15 4.38 18.12 1.09
N GLU A 16 5.59 17.62 1.36
CA GLU A 16 6.44 16.96 0.36
C GLU A 16 5.79 15.68 -0.15
N PHE A 17 5.16 14.92 0.74
CA PHE A 17 4.42 13.72 0.38
C PHE A 17 3.32 14.05 -0.61
N SER A 18 2.47 15.04 -0.30
CA SER A 18 1.35 15.43 -1.17
C SER A 18 1.82 15.85 -2.57
N ASP A 19 2.96 16.54 -2.67
CA ASP A 19 3.55 16.92 -3.95
C ASP A 19 4.08 15.69 -4.71
N VAL A 20 4.90 14.87 -4.06
CA VAL A 20 5.53 13.67 -4.65
C VAL A 20 4.50 12.66 -5.17
N VAL A 21 3.41 12.43 -4.43
CA VAL A 21 2.38 11.46 -4.82
C VAL A 21 1.23 12.08 -5.62
N SER A 22 1.31 13.37 -5.96
CA SER A 22 0.23 14.07 -6.69
C SER A 22 -0.07 13.44 -8.05
N ARG A 23 0.94 12.88 -8.69
CA ARG A 23 0.84 12.16 -9.97
C ARG A 23 1.06 10.66 -9.75
N GLY A 24 0.25 9.87 -10.44
CA GLY A 24 0.46 8.42 -10.51
C GLY A 24 1.75 8.07 -11.25
N PRO A 25 2.21 6.81 -11.18
CA PRO A 25 3.39 6.37 -11.91
C PRO A 25 3.16 6.44 -13.43
N ASP A 26 4.12 7.01 -14.17
CA ASP A 26 4.11 7.05 -15.64
C ASP A 26 4.45 5.71 -16.31
N VAL A 27 4.61 4.66 -15.51
CA VAL A 27 4.94 3.30 -15.97
C VAL A 27 3.76 2.37 -15.82
N THR A 28 3.56 1.49 -16.80
CA THR A 28 2.55 0.44 -16.70
C THR A 28 2.97 -0.60 -15.66
N LEU A 29 2.22 -0.67 -14.57
CA LEU A 29 2.42 -1.65 -13.50
C LEU A 29 1.49 -2.85 -13.69
N SER A 30 1.93 -4.02 -13.22
CA SER A 30 1.02 -5.16 -13.11
C SER A 30 -0.07 -4.87 -12.06
N PRO A 31 -1.25 -5.53 -12.12
CA PRO A 31 -2.34 -5.29 -11.17
C PRO A 31 -1.90 -5.40 -9.70
N PHE A 32 -1.04 -6.37 -9.40
CA PHE A 32 -0.46 -6.55 -8.07
C PHE A 32 0.40 -5.35 -7.67
N ARG A 33 1.35 -4.94 -8.51
CA ARG A 33 2.26 -3.82 -8.19
C ARG A 33 1.51 -2.51 -8.05
N ALA A 34 0.50 -2.26 -8.90
CA ALA A 34 -0.34 -1.06 -8.82
C ALA A 34 -1.11 -1.01 -7.49
N ASN A 35 -1.80 -2.10 -7.12
CA ASN A 35 -2.54 -2.16 -5.86
C ASN A 35 -1.64 -2.06 -4.64
N TYR A 36 -0.46 -2.69 -4.68
CA TYR A 36 0.49 -2.61 -3.58
C TYR A 36 0.99 -1.17 -3.39
N LEU A 37 1.40 -0.50 -4.48
CA LEU A 37 1.81 0.91 -4.44
C LEU A 37 0.69 1.82 -3.91
N CYS A 38 -0.54 1.66 -4.40
CA CYS A 38 -1.66 2.44 -3.91
C CYS A 38 -1.91 2.22 -2.40
N GLY A 39 -1.83 0.96 -1.94
CA GLY A 39 -1.95 0.64 -0.52
C GLY A 39 -0.87 1.32 0.32
N MET A 40 0.37 1.39 -0.16
CA MET A 40 1.47 2.11 0.50
C MET A 40 1.22 3.62 0.56
N VAL A 41 0.80 4.23 -0.55
CA VAL A 41 0.51 5.67 -0.63
C VAL A 41 -0.64 6.02 0.31
N GLU A 42 -1.74 5.26 0.28
CA GLU A 42 -2.89 5.49 1.15
C GLU A 42 -2.57 5.27 2.63
N TYR A 43 -1.75 4.26 2.94
CA TYR A 43 -1.28 4.02 4.30
C TYR A 43 -0.41 5.18 4.80
N ALA A 44 0.56 5.62 4.00
CA ALA A 44 1.41 6.76 4.33
C ALA A 44 0.62 8.07 4.46
N ALA A 45 -0.38 8.30 3.59
CA ALA A 45 -1.28 9.45 3.69
C ALA A 45 -2.04 9.47 5.02
N GLY A 46 -2.57 8.32 5.43
CA GLY A 46 -3.23 8.15 6.72
C GLY A 46 -2.31 8.44 7.90
N LEU A 47 -1.07 7.94 7.88
CA LEU A 47 -0.08 8.22 8.92
C LEU A 47 0.31 9.71 9.00
N LYS A 48 0.30 10.42 7.87
CA LYS A 48 0.66 11.84 7.77
C LYS A 48 -0.53 12.79 7.96
N GLY A 49 -1.75 12.27 8.12
CA GLY A 49 -2.96 13.09 8.29
C GLY A 49 -3.37 13.86 7.03
N VAL A 50 -2.93 13.42 5.85
CA VAL A 50 -3.25 14.06 4.56
C VAL A 50 -4.22 13.21 3.74
N ARG A 51 -4.89 13.82 2.77
CA ARG A 51 -5.77 13.08 1.85
C ARG A 51 -4.93 12.27 0.85
N PRO A 52 -5.27 11.00 0.59
CA PRO A 52 -4.63 10.26 -0.48
C PRO A 52 -4.96 10.87 -1.86
N PRO A 53 -4.07 10.74 -2.86
CA PRO A 53 -4.32 11.21 -4.21
C PRO A 53 -5.52 10.52 -4.85
N SER A 54 -6.26 11.23 -5.71
CA SER A 54 -7.46 10.68 -6.37
C SER A 54 -7.16 9.48 -7.26
N TRP A 55 -5.99 9.46 -7.92
CA TRP A 55 -5.60 8.38 -8.83
C TRP A 55 -5.50 7.02 -8.14
N THR A 56 -5.29 6.97 -6.81
CA THR A 56 -5.26 5.69 -6.10
C THR A 56 -6.63 5.03 -6.11
N ALA A 57 -7.71 5.81 -6.09
CA ALA A 57 -9.08 5.29 -6.10
C ALA A 57 -9.48 4.68 -7.46
N ASP A 58 -8.82 5.09 -8.55
CA ASP A 58 -9.08 4.58 -9.90
C ASP A 58 -8.51 3.18 -10.13
N VAL A 59 -7.62 2.71 -9.26
CA VAL A 59 -7.02 1.38 -9.33
C VAL A 59 -7.94 0.35 -8.68
N ALA A 60 -8.56 -0.49 -9.51
CA ALA A 60 -9.43 -1.57 -9.06
C ALA A 60 -8.69 -2.57 -8.14
N PRO A 61 -9.32 -3.03 -7.04
CA PRO A 61 -8.78 -4.06 -6.17
C PRO A 61 -8.42 -5.36 -6.89
N LEU A 62 -7.54 -6.17 -6.30
CA LEU A 62 -7.21 -7.47 -6.85
C LEU A 62 -8.41 -8.41 -6.82
N ARG A 63 -8.65 -9.12 -7.93
CA ARG A 63 -9.73 -10.10 -8.06
C ARG A 63 -9.60 -11.25 -7.05
N ASN A 64 -8.37 -11.71 -6.83
CA ASN A 64 -8.06 -12.78 -5.88
C ASN A 64 -7.28 -12.21 -4.70
N PRO A 65 -7.55 -12.69 -3.47
CA PRO A 65 -6.83 -12.23 -2.30
C PRO A 65 -5.36 -12.60 -2.38
N TRP A 66 -4.48 -11.67 -2.05
CA TRP A 66 -3.06 -11.92 -1.89
C TRP A 66 -2.67 -11.83 -0.42
N PHE A 67 -1.98 -12.85 0.08
CA PHE A 67 -1.48 -12.89 1.45
C PHE A 67 0.04 -12.78 1.43
N GLY A 68 0.61 -11.95 2.30
CA GLY A 68 2.07 -11.84 2.49
C GLY A 68 2.71 -13.06 3.16
N THR A 69 2.04 -14.21 3.17
CA THR A 69 2.47 -15.45 3.79
C THR A 69 1.83 -16.67 3.14
N ASP A 70 2.59 -17.75 3.05
CA ASP A 70 2.09 -19.06 2.63
C ASP A 70 1.49 -19.87 3.81
N LEU A 71 1.73 -19.44 5.05
CA LEU A 71 1.20 -20.10 6.24
C LEU A 71 -0.31 -19.86 6.37
N LYS A 72 -1.11 -20.90 6.12
CA LYS A 72 -2.58 -20.83 6.17
C LYS A 72 -3.12 -20.37 7.52
N SER A 73 -2.50 -20.77 8.62
CA SER A 73 -2.88 -20.36 9.98
C SER A 73 -2.76 -18.85 10.17
N LEU A 74 -1.74 -18.22 9.58
CA LEU A 74 -1.51 -16.79 9.68
C LEU A 74 -2.48 -15.98 8.81
N ARG A 75 -3.07 -16.57 7.76
CA ARG A 75 -4.05 -15.89 6.92
C ARG A 75 -5.26 -15.39 7.70
N LEU A 76 -5.75 -16.16 8.68
CA LEU A 76 -6.86 -15.74 9.55
C LEU A 76 -6.52 -14.47 10.34
N HIS A 77 -5.30 -14.41 10.88
CA HIS A 77 -4.81 -13.24 11.57
C HIS A 77 -4.70 -12.03 10.61
N LEU A 78 -4.18 -12.23 9.40
CA LEU A 78 -4.04 -11.16 8.43
C LEU A 78 -5.39 -10.61 7.94
N LEU A 79 -6.43 -11.44 7.83
CA LEU A 79 -7.78 -10.97 7.46
C LEU A 79 -8.30 -9.86 8.40
N THR A 80 -7.97 -9.95 9.69
CA THR A 80 -8.45 -9.01 10.71
C THR A 80 -7.48 -7.88 11.01
N ASN A 81 -6.17 -8.13 10.93
CA ASN A 81 -5.13 -7.19 11.34
C ASN A 81 -4.52 -6.38 10.19
N SER A 82 -4.75 -6.76 8.92
CA SER A 82 -4.16 -6.02 7.79
C SER A 82 -4.60 -4.56 7.77
N PRO A 83 -3.71 -3.59 7.51
CA PRO A 83 -4.09 -2.19 7.45
C PRO A 83 -5.21 -1.95 6.42
N ALA A 84 -6.16 -1.08 6.76
CA ALA A 84 -7.35 -0.85 5.95
C ALA A 84 -7.08 -0.51 4.47
N PRO A 85 -6.05 0.28 4.11
CA PRO A 85 -5.71 0.54 2.70
C PRO A 85 -5.38 -0.71 1.90
N PHE A 86 -4.59 -1.63 2.46
CA PHE A 86 -4.25 -2.89 1.81
C PHE A 86 -5.46 -3.85 1.75
N ARG A 87 -6.23 -3.92 2.84
CA ARG A 87 -7.42 -4.78 2.92
C ARG A 87 -8.45 -4.45 1.84
N ARG A 88 -8.71 -3.17 1.60
CA ARG A 88 -9.63 -2.70 0.53
C ARG A 88 -9.16 -3.12 -0.87
N ARG A 89 -7.88 -3.41 -1.02
CA ARG A 89 -7.23 -3.83 -2.27
C ARG A 89 -7.06 -5.34 -2.40
N ASN A 90 -7.68 -6.10 -1.47
CA ASN A 90 -7.57 -7.54 -1.37
C ASN A 90 -6.12 -8.03 -1.11
N ILE A 91 -5.33 -7.19 -0.41
CA ILE A 91 -3.96 -7.47 0.00
C ILE A 91 -3.93 -7.58 1.53
N PHE A 92 -3.43 -8.71 2.02
CA PHE A 92 -3.41 -9.05 3.44
C PHE A 92 -1.97 -9.21 3.93
N ILE A 93 -1.52 -8.25 4.72
CA ILE A 93 -0.16 -8.11 5.23
C ILE A 93 -0.21 -7.59 6.65
N ASP A 94 0.80 -7.89 7.44
CA ASP A 94 0.96 -7.24 8.74
C ASP A 94 1.57 -5.83 8.55
N SER A 95 1.28 -4.93 9.47
CA SER A 95 1.79 -3.55 9.52
C SER A 95 3.32 -3.43 9.54
N SER A 96 4.02 -4.54 9.80
CA SER A 96 5.48 -4.68 9.67
C SER A 96 5.97 -4.67 8.21
N VAL A 97 5.08 -4.76 7.22
CA VAL A 97 5.46 -4.84 5.81
C VAL A 97 5.92 -3.47 5.30
N GLY A 98 7.25 -3.38 5.24
CA GLY A 98 8.09 -2.19 5.10
C GLY A 98 9.45 -2.44 5.77
N THR A 99 9.48 -3.31 6.78
CA THR A 99 10.64 -3.57 7.66
C THR A 99 11.58 -4.66 7.14
N ARG A 100 11.84 -4.72 5.83
CA ARG A 100 12.68 -5.74 5.15
C ARG A 100 11.97 -7.09 4.99
N VAL A 101 11.67 -7.43 3.74
CA VAL A 101 11.52 -8.80 3.24
C VAL A 101 12.60 -9.04 2.21
#